data_AF-A0A923HTU9-F1
#
_entry.id   AF-A0A923HTU9-F1
#
_cell.length_a   1.000
_cell.length_b   1.000
_cell.length_c   1.000
_cell.angle_alpha   90.00
_cell.angle_beta   90.00
_cell.angle_gamma   90.00
#
_symmetry.space_group_name_H-M   'P 1'
#
loop_
_entity.id
_entity.type
_entity.pdbx_description
1 polymer ?
#
loop_
_entity_poly.entity_id
_entity_poly.type
_entity_poly.pdbx_seq_one_letter_code
_entity_poly.pdbx_strand_id
1 'polypeptide(L)'
;MTFCLPEHIDPRHSLVTKQYAVYTPPIDEMINQIGDWIDQQRPGGYIHGASRLGKSRCIQWFLMQVLVEKFGSLLPLIIWNRRAESQSSESFFWHQLLMASNFEFLDPLKPLRKSEAIFLCKNRFISIAKNANRNYVILLIDEAQDLTLREWKWLVGLQNALDYEGFLLSVFSVGTHQLGYQHEYLASTGNAHVAARFMAAHARFHGIQTVGELEYVLNGYDEDSEWPAGSGISFLKYFSPRDFDADRRLANRAGLFWKALLELSPKKRNEFPMQHIARTIEAALFRLANGGNWDEVMSYESLLESISRTNFSDHMRIIASAN
;
A
#
# COMPACT_ATOMS: atom_id res chain seq x y z
N MET A 1 19.54 -14.63 -4.58
CA MET A 1 19.32 -15.55 -3.45
C MET A 1 19.66 -16.93 -3.94
N THR A 2 20.59 -17.61 -3.30
CA THR A 2 20.84 -19.03 -3.53
C THR A 2 19.56 -19.79 -3.13
N PHE A 3 19.07 -20.70 -3.97
CA PHE A 3 17.82 -21.44 -3.74
C PHE A 3 17.88 -22.40 -2.54
N CYS A 4 19.03 -22.53 -1.87
CA CYS A 4 19.15 -23.31 -0.64
C CYS A 4 18.81 -22.45 0.58
N LEU A 5 17.62 -22.66 1.15
CA LEU A 5 17.26 -22.18 2.48
C LEU A 5 17.95 -23.05 3.55
N PRO A 6 18.36 -22.49 4.69
CA PRO A 6 18.79 -23.30 5.85
C PRO A 6 17.69 -24.27 6.27
N GLU A 7 18.04 -25.46 6.76
CA GLU A 7 17.07 -26.53 7.11
C GLU A 7 16.01 -26.09 8.12
N HIS A 8 16.34 -25.14 9.02
CA HIS A 8 15.42 -24.66 10.05
C HIS A 8 14.46 -23.56 9.56
N ILE A 9 14.65 -23.04 8.34
CA ILE A 9 13.79 -21.98 7.77
C ILE A 9 12.65 -22.64 6.98
N ASP A 10 11.41 -22.46 7.43
CA ASP A 10 10.23 -22.95 6.71
C ASP A 10 10.08 -22.22 5.36
N PRO A 11 10.04 -22.92 4.21
CA PRO A 11 9.82 -22.31 2.90
C PRO A 11 8.52 -21.50 2.79
N ARG A 12 7.55 -21.74 3.68
CA ARG A 12 6.27 -21.02 3.74
C ARG A 12 6.34 -19.72 4.54
N HIS A 13 7.46 -19.46 5.23
CA HIS A 13 7.64 -18.25 6.03
C HIS A 13 7.32 -17.00 5.21
N SER A 14 6.63 -16.04 5.81
CA SER A 14 6.15 -14.79 5.18
C SER A 14 7.28 -13.97 4.51
N LEU A 15 8.46 -13.84 5.14
CA LEU A 15 9.69 -13.30 4.53
C LEU A 15 10.23 -14.08 3.32
N VAL A 16 10.06 -15.41 3.28
CA VAL A 16 10.48 -16.27 2.15
C VAL A 16 9.51 -16.09 0.98
N THR A 17 8.21 -16.18 1.25
CA THR A 17 7.14 -16.03 0.25
C THR A 17 6.91 -14.58 -0.20
N LYS A 18 7.54 -13.62 0.50
CA LYS A 18 7.31 -12.17 0.34
C LYS A 18 5.85 -11.75 0.59
N GLN A 19 5.09 -12.56 1.33
CA GLN A 19 3.73 -12.27 1.76
C GLN A 19 3.75 -11.71 3.17
N TYR A 20 4.30 -10.50 3.32
CA TYR A 20 4.32 -9.76 4.58
C TYR A 20 4.33 -8.25 4.30
N ALA A 21 4.04 -7.48 5.33
CA ALA A 21 4.31 -6.05 5.39
C ALA A 21 4.76 -5.69 6.81
N VAL A 22 5.54 -4.62 6.95
CA VAL A 22 5.86 -4.01 8.24
C VAL A 22 5.14 -2.68 8.30
N TYR A 23 4.55 -2.37 9.44
CA TYR A 23 3.88 -1.10 9.65
C TYR A 23 4.92 0.02 9.69
N THR A 24 4.67 1.14 9.01
CA THR A 24 5.63 2.24 8.92
C THR A 24 4.97 3.58 9.21
N PRO A 25 5.72 4.62 9.61
CA PRO A 25 5.12 5.94 9.83
C PRO A 25 4.36 6.49 8.60
N PRO A 26 4.86 6.37 7.34
CA PRO A 26 4.06 6.76 6.17
C PRO A 26 2.76 5.96 5.98
N ILE A 27 2.72 4.69 6.45
CA ILE A 27 1.50 3.88 6.44
C ILE A 27 0.48 4.43 7.43
N ASP A 28 0.91 4.78 8.66
CA ASP A 28 0.06 5.41 9.66
C ASP A 28 -0.54 6.71 9.15
N GLU A 29 0.29 7.60 8.62
CA GLU A 29 -0.14 8.88 8.04
C GLU A 29 -1.18 8.70 6.93
N MET A 30 -0.95 7.73 6.03
CA MET A 30 -1.90 7.39 4.96
C MET A 30 -3.26 6.95 5.51
N ILE A 31 -3.26 6.05 6.49
CA ILE A 31 -4.49 5.51 7.06
C ILE A 31 -5.23 6.60 7.85
N ASN A 32 -4.51 7.40 8.63
CA ASN A 32 -5.07 8.54 9.36
C ASN A 32 -5.72 9.53 8.40
N GLN A 33 -5.04 9.89 7.31
CA GLN A 33 -5.59 10.80 6.31
C GLN A 33 -6.86 10.25 5.63
N ILE A 34 -6.88 8.96 5.29
CA ILE A 34 -8.08 8.30 4.76
C ILE A 34 -9.20 8.32 5.81
N GLY A 35 -8.89 8.00 7.06
CA GLY A 35 -9.82 8.06 8.18
C GLY A 35 -10.44 9.45 8.34
N ASP A 36 -9.64 10.50 8.25
CA ASP A 36 -10.12 11.88 8.37
C ASP A 36 -11.05 12.26 7.19
N TRP A 37 -10.78 11.76 5.98
CA TRP A 37 -11.69 11.96 4.84
C TRP A 37 -12.99 11.17 4.98
N ILE A 38 -12.95 9.98 5.59
CA ILE A 38 -14.12 9.17 5.94
C ILE A 38 -14.98 9.90 6.98
N ASP A 39 -14.36 10.42 8.05
CA ASP A 39 -15.03 11.21 9.09
C ASP A 39 -15.73 12.44 8.52
N GLN A 40 -15.08 13.11 7.57
CA GLN A 40 -15.62 14.29 6.89
C GLN A 40 -16.61 13.96 5.76
N GLN A 41 -16.83 12.67 5.46
CA GLN A 41 -17.66 12.18 4.36
C GLN A 41 -17.32 12.87 3.02
N ARG A 42 -16.03 13.10 2.76
CA ARG A 42 -15.60 13.80 1.53
C ARG A 42 -16.04 13.01 0.30
N PRO A 43 -16.55 13.65 -0.76
CA PRO A 43 -16.97 12.94 -1.97
C PRO A 43 -15.83 12.18 -2.65
N GLY A 44 -14.59 12.64 -2.45
CA GLY A 44 -13.39 11.89 -2.80
C GLY A 44 -12.10 12.59 -2.39
N GLY A 45 -10.99 11.96 -2.73
CA GLY A 45 -9.64 12.45 -2.49
C GLY A 45 -8.61 11.47 -3.02
N TYR A 46 -7.36 11.91 -3.23
CA TYR A 46 -6.32 11.05 -3.76
C TYR A 46 -5.01 11.09 -2.97
N ILE A 47 -4.36 9.94 -2.86
CA ILE A 47 -3.04 9.78 -2.28
C ILE A 47 -2.06 9.39 -3.38
N HIS A 48 -1.01 10.19 -3.54
CA HIS A 48 0.00 9.98 -4.57
C HIS A 48 1.39 9.83 -3.98
N GLY A 49 2.23 9.03 -4.63
CA GLY A 49 3.63 8.89 -4.24
C GLY A 49 4.38 7.98 -5.20
N ALA A 50 5.71 7.95 -5.13
CA ALA A 50 6.53 7.12 -6.00
C ALA A 50 6.18 5.63 -5.87
N SER A 51 6.51 4.84 -6.89
CA SER A 51 6.36 3.40 -6.83
C SER A 51 7.25 2.81 -5.72
N ARG A 52 6.83 1.66 -5.16
CA ARG A 52 7.59 0.87 -4.16
C ARG A 52 7.84 1.54 -2.80
N LEU A 53 7.11 2.62 -2.49
CA LEU A 53 7.14 3.24 -1.16
C LEU A 53 6.36 2.45 -0.10
N GLY A 54 5.34 1.67 -0.50
CA GLY A 54 4.54 0.86 0.45
C GLY A 54 3.03 1.03 0.35
N LYS A 55 2.52 1.93 -0.51
CA LYS A 55 1.07 2.21 -0.70
C LYS A 55 0.18 0.96 -0.82
N SER A 56 0.46 0.07 -1.77
CA SER A 56 -0.36 -1.14 -1.94
C SER A 56 -0.22 -2.13 -0.78
N ARG A 57 0.93 -2.14 -0.09
CA ARG A 57 1.11 -2.94 1.14
C ARG A 57 0.27 -2.37 2.29
N CYS A 58 0.19 -1.04 2.43
CA CYS A 58 -0.71 -0.38 3.38
C CYS A 58 -2.15 -0.88 3.20
N ILE A 59 -2.67 -0.76 1.97
CA ILE A 59 -4.05 -1.12 1.61
C ILE A 59 -4.31 -2.60 1.88
N GLN A 60 -3.40 -3.48 1.46
CA GLN A 60 -3.58 -4.92 1.55
C GLN A 60 -3.52 -5.44 2.99
N TRP A 61 -2.62 -4.90 3.83
CA TRP A 61 -2.27 -5.52 5.12
C TRP A 61 -2.80 -4.77 6.34
N PHE A 62 -2.97 -3.45 6.28
CA PHE A 62 -3.20 -2.65 7.50
C PHE A 62 -4.47 -1.81 7.45
N LEU A 63 -4.79 -1.24 6.29
CA LEU A 63 -5.84 -0.22 6.15
C LEU A 63 -7.17 -0.63 6.81
N MET A 64 -7.72 -1.78 6.43
CA MET A 64 -9.04 -2.20 6.93
C MET A 64 -9.02 -2.43 8.44
N GLN A 65 -8.01 -3.13 8.96
CA GLN A 65 -7.91 -3.43 10.39
C GLN A 65 -7.82 -2.14 11.22
N VAL A 66 -6.87 -1.26 10.89
CA VAL A 66 -6.63 -0.03 11.64
C VAL A 66 -7.84 0.91 11.58
N LEU A 67 -8.51 1.01 10.42
CA LEU A 67 -9.72 1.80 10.32
C LEU A 67 -10.87 1.21 11.16
N VAL A 68 -11.07 -0.11 11.15
CA VAL A 68 -12.09 -0.75 12.01
C VAL A 68 -11.83 -0.50 13.49
N GLU A 69 -10.57 -0.56 13.91
CA GLU A 69 -10.16 -0.21 15.28
C GLU A 69 -10.45 1.27 15.59
N LYS A 70 -10.07 2.21 14.70
CA LYS A 70 -10.32 3.65 14.85
C LYS A 70 -11.82 3.97 14.96
N PHE A 71 -12.65 3.34 14.13
CA PHE A 71 -14.09 3.61 14.05
C PHE A 71 -14.95 2.74 14.97
N GLY A 72 -14.36 1.77 15.68
CA GLY A 72 -15.07 0.83 16.54
C GLY A 72 -16.19 0.04 15.84
N SER A 73 -16.16 -0.06 14.52
CA SER A 73 -17.22 -0.67 13.72
C SER A 73 -16.72 -1.09 12.34
N LEU A 74 -17.39 -2.08 11.73
CA LEU A 74 -17.13 -2.48 10.36
C LEU A 74 -17.44 -1.32 9.40
N LEU A 75 -16.49 -1.01 8.53
CA LEU A 75 -16.68 0.01 7.50
C LEU A 75 -17.30 -0.59 6.23
N PRO A 76 -18.26 0.09 5.60
CA PRO A 76 -18.77 -0.25 4.28
C PRO A 76 -17.76 0.12 3.18
N LEU A 77 -16.57 -0.47 3.24
CA LEU A 77 -15.41 -0.19 2.41
C LEU A 77 -15.23 -1.28 1.33
N ILE A 78 -15.12 -0.84 0.09
CA ILE A 78 -14.75 -1.67 -1.07
C ILE A 78 -13.35 -1.25 -1.50
N ILE A 79 -12.43 -2.21 -1.60
CA ILE A 79 -11.08 -1.99 -2.10
C ILE A 79 -10.98 -2.59 -3.50
N TRP A 80 -10.70 -1.75 -4.49
CA TRP A 80 -10.51 -2.17 -5.88
C TRP A 80 -9.07 -1.88 -6.33
N ASN A 81 -8.32 -2.93 -6.64
CA ASN A 81 -7.02 -2.79 -7.30
C ASN A 81 -7.24 -2.71 -8.83
N ARG A 82 -7.03 -1.52 -9.40
CA ARG A 82 -7.18 -1.28 -10.84
C ARG A 82 -5.96 -1.82 -11.59
N ARG A 83 -6.16 -2.75 -12.52
CA ARG A 83 -5.05 -3.31 -13.34
C ARG A 83 -5.01 -2.67 -14.72
N ALA A 84 -3.89 -2.08 -15.15
CA ALA A 84 -3.74 -1.57 -16.52
C ALA A 84 -4.24 -2.58 -17.58
N GLU A 85 -5.31 -2.21 -18.28
CA GLU A 85 -5.90 -3.01 -19.35
C GLU A 85 -6.21 -2.10 -20.54
N SER A 86 -5.93 -2.58 -21.75
CA SER A 86 -5.82 -1.73 -22.96
C SER A 86 -7.14 -1.20 -23.50
N GLN A 87 -8.30 -1.60 -22.94
CA GLN A 87 -9.63 -1.02 -23.19
C GLN A 87 -10.71 -1.70 -22.33
N SER A 88 -11.07 -1.12 -21.18
CA SER A 88 -12.22 -1.58 -20.39
C SER A 88 -13.52 -1.06 -21.02
N SER A 89 -14.41 -1.98 -21.42
CA SER A 89 -15.80 -1.60 -21.72
C SER A 89 -16.50 -1.17 -20.43
N GLU A 90 -17.55 -0.34 -20.55
CA GLU A 90 -18.33 0.08 -19.36
C GLU A 90 -18.91 -1.12 -18.61
N SER A 91 -19.36 -2.15 -19.32
CA SER A 91 -19.85 -3.38 -18.69
C SER A 91 -18.76 -4.08 -17.87
N PHE A 92 -17.54 -4.13 -18.41
CA PHE A 92 -16.41 -4.74 -17.76
C PHE A 92 -15.92 -3.94 -16.55
N PHE A 93 -15.98 -2.60 -16.62
CA PHE A 93 -15.71 -1.73 -15.48
C PHE A 93 -16.63 -2.04 -14.29
N TRP A 94 -17.94 -2.12 -14.52
CA TRP A 94 -18.90 -2.49 -13.48
C TRP A 94 -18.69 -3.93 -12.97
N HIS A 95 -18.37 -4.86 -13.88
CA HIS A 95 -18.04 -6.23 -13.50
C HIS A 95 -16.84 -6.30 -12.55
N GLN A 96 -15.77 -5.52 -12.80
CA GLN A 96 -14.62 -5.45 -11.91
C GLN A 96 -14.97 -4.88 -10.53
N LEU A 97 -15.81 -3.85 -10.46
CA LEU A 97 -16.28 -3.31 -9.17
C LEU A 97 -17.10 -4.33 -8.38
N LEU A 98 -17.96 -5.10 -9.06
CA LEU A 98 -18.69 -6.20 -8.41
C LEU A 98 -17.74 -7.29 -7.89
N MET A 99 -16.73 -7.68 -8.67
CA MET A 99 -15.68 -8.60 -8.23
C MET A 99 -14.95 -8.05 -6.99
N ALA A 100 -14.52 -6.79 -7.02
CA ALA A 100 -13.84 -6.13 -5.91
C ALA A 100 -14.71 -6.04 -4.64
N SER A 101 -16.03 -5.94 -4.80
CA SER A 101 -16.98 -5.95 -3.69
C SER A 101 -17.25 -7.34 -3.11
N ASN A 102 -16.60 -8.40 -3.63
CA ASN A 102 -16.87 -9.81 -3.29
C ASN A 102 -18.35 -10.17 -3.49
N PHE A 103 -18.93 -9.83 -4.63
CA PHE A 103 -20.31 -10.17 -4.95
C PHE A 103 -20.45 -11.66 -5.32
N GLU A 104 -20.98 -12.47 -4.40
CA GLU A 104 -21.02 -13.94 -4.48
C GLU A 104 -21.76 -14.50 -5.71
N PHE A 105 -22.74 -13.77 -6.24
CA PHE A 105 -23.54 -14.22 -7.39
C PHE A 105 -22.92 -13.89 -8.75
N LEU A 106 -21.70 -13.35 -8.78
CA LEU A 106 -21.01 -13.02 -10.01
C LEU A 106 -20.27 -14.23 -10.57
N ASP A 107 -20.42 -14.49 -11.86
CA ASP A 107 -19.56 -15.41 -12.60
C ASP A 107 -18.31 -14.65 -13.10
N PRO A 108 -17.09 -14.93 -12.56
CA PRO A 108 -15.88 -14.19 -12.93
C PRO A 108 -15.48 -14.32 -14.40
N LEU A 109 -15.96 -15.37 -15.09
CA LEU A 109 -15.60 -15.66 -16.49
C LEU A 109 -16.60 -15.07 -17.49
N LYS A 110 -17.74 -14.57 -17.00
CA LYS A 110 -18.85 -14.12 -17.84
C LYS A 110 -19.26 -12.69 -17.51
N PRO A 111 -18.73 -11.70 -18.26
CA PRO A 111 -19.15 -10.31 -18.11
C PRO A 111 -20.66 -10.15 -18.33
N LEU A 112 -21.27 -9.37 -17.45
CA LEU A 112 -22.70 -9.05 -17.49
C LEU A 112 -23.02 -8.13 -18.67
N ARG A 113 -24.31 -7.96 -18.98
CA ARG A 113 -24.76 -6.88 -19.87
C ARG A 113 -24.66 -5.53 -19.16
N LYS A 114 -24.41 -4.46 -19.90
CA LYS A 114 -24.16 -3.11 -19.33
C LYS A 114 -25.24 -2.66 -18.34
N SER A 115 -26.52 -2.72 -18.71
CA SER A 115 -27.63 -2.26 -17.86
C SER A 115 -27.74 -3.07 -16.57
N GLU A 116 -27.56 -4.39 -16.67
CA GLU A 116 -27.54 -5.31 -15.53
C GLU A 116 -26.35 -5.05 -14.61
N ALA A 117 -25.15 -4.87 -15.17
CA ALA A 117 -23.94 -4.57 -14.41
C ALA A 117 -24.07 -3.26 -13.61
N ILE A 118 -24.59 -2.19 -14.23
CA ILE A 118 -24.86 -0.91 -13.57
C ILE A 118 -25.86 -1.09 -12.41
N PHE A 119 -26.98 -1.76 -12.69
CA PHE A 119 -28.03 -1.99 -11.70
C PHE A 119 -27.51 -2.80 -10.50
N LEU A 120 -26.79 -3.88 -10.76
CA LEU A 120 -26.22 -4.72 -9.71
C LEU A 120 -25.14 -3.98 -8.91
N CYS A 121 -24.26 -3.21 -9.57
CA CYS A 121 -23.28 -2.36 -8.88
C CYS A 121 -23.95 -1.41 -7.89
N LYS A 122 -24.94 -0.63 -8.36
CA LYS A 122 -25.68 0.31 -7.51
C LYS A 122 -26.28 -0.40 -6.30
N ASN A 123 -27.01 -1.50 -6.52
CA ASN A 123 -27.66 -2.24 -5.45
C ASN A 123 -26.67 -2.92 -4.50
N ARG A 124 -25.52 -3.37 -5.00
CA ARG A 124 -24.46 -3.94 -4.17
C ARG A 124 -23.89 -2.90 -3.21
N PHE A 125 -23.62 -1.69 -3.70
CA PHE A 125 -23.13 -0.58 -2.87
C PHE A 125 -24.16 -0.18 -1.81
N ILE A 126 -25.44 -0.07 -2.18
CA ILE A 126 -26.55 0.17 -1.23
C ILE A 126 -26.61 -0.94 -0.17
N SER A 127 -26.48 -2.20 -0.58
CA SER A 127 -26.55 -3.35 0.33
C SER A 127 -25.38 -3.36 1.31
N ILE A 128 -24.17 -3.03 0.86
CA ILE A 128 -22.98 -2.91 1.72
C ILE A 128 -23.18 -1.82 2.77
N ALA A 129 -23.67 -0.64 2.37
CA ALA A 129 -23.97 0.45 3.30
C ALA A 129 -25.03 0.03 4.34
N LYS A 130 -26.15 -0.55 3.88
CA LYS A 130 -27.24 -1.02 4.76
C LYS A 130 -26.78 -2.10 5.74
N ASN A 131 -25.95 -3.03 5.31
CA ASN A 131 -25.40 -4.08 6.18
C ASN A 131 -24.50 -3.51 7.27
N ALA A 132 -23.85 -2.37 7.02
CA ALA A 132 -23.12 -1.61 8.03
C ALA A 132 -24.02 -0.70 8.90
N ASN A 133 -25.35 -0.76 8.73
CA ASN A 133 -26.33 0.16 9.31
C ASN A 133 -26.03 1.64 9.02
N ARG A 134 -25.56 1.93 7.80
CA ARG A 134 -25.24 3.28 7.34
C ARG A 134 -25.91 3.55 6.00
N ASN A 135 -25.99 4.83 5.64
CA ASN A 135 -26.30 5.29 4.29
C ASN A 135 -25.02 5.74 3.56
N TYR A 136 -23.87 5.21 3.94
CA TYR A 136 -22.57 5.63 3.45
C TYR A 136 -21.79 4.42 2.96
N VAL A 137 -21.11 4.54 1.82
CA VAL A 137 -20.23 3.51 1.25
C VAL A 137 -18.95 4.17 0.75
N ILE A 138 -17.83 3.46 0.91
CA ILE A 138 -16.51 3.96 0.53
C ILE A 138 -15.95 3.04 -0.54
N LEU A 139 -15.46 3.63 -1.63
CA LEU A 139 -14.68 2.94 -2.64
C LEU A 139 -13.24 3.46 -2.58
N LEU A 140 -12.31 2.58 -2.24
CA LEU A 140 -10.89 2.85 -2.36
C LEU A 140 -10.33 2.17 -3.61
N ILE A 141 -9.63 2.93 -4.45
CA ILE A 141 -9.06 2.45 -5.72
C ILE A 141 -7.54 2.50 -5.63
N ASP A 142 -6.87 1.35 -5.65
CA ASP A 142 -5.41 1.26 -5.79
C ASP A 142 -5.01 1.26 -7.28
N GLU A 143 -3.79 1.72 -7.57
CA GLU A 143 -3.25 1.92 -8.93
C GLU A 143 -4.15 2.82 -9.81
N ALA A 144 -4.74 3.85 -9.20
CA ALA A 144 -5.74 4.70 -9.86
C ALA A 144 -5.20 5.54 -11.02
N GLN A 145 -3.88 5.64 -11.22
CA GLN A 145 -3.33 6.28 -12.44
C GLN A 145 -3.78 5.59 -13.73
N ASP A 146 -4.21 4.32 -13.65
CA ASP A 146 -4.70 3.56 -14.79
C ASP A 146 -6.18 3.84 -15.11
N LEU A 147 -6.86 4.69 -14.32
CA LEU A 147 -8.24 5.10 -14.61
C LEU A 147 -8.29 6.11 -15.76
N THR A 148 -9.15 5.81 -16.71
CA THR A 148 -9.47 6.69 -17.83
C THR A 148 -10.49 7.76 -17.41
N LEU A 149 -10.55 8.87 -18.16
CA LEU A 149 -11.58 9.90 -17.97
C LEU A 149 -13.01 9.35 -18.08
N ARG A 150 -13.24 8.34 -18.94
CA ARG A 150 -14.58 7.72 -19.06
C ARG A 150 -14.97 6.99 -17.77
N GLU A 151 -14.03 6.26 -17.17
CA GLU A 151 -14.25 5.58 -15.90
C GLU A 151 -14.52 6.56 -14.76
N TRP A 152 -13.78 7.67 -14.70
CA TRP A 152 -14.08 8.74 -13.75
C TRP A 152 -15.50 9.30 -13.92
N LYS A 153 -15.98 9.50 -15.16
CA LYS A 153 -17.36 9.94 -15.42
C LYS A 153 -18.39 8.88 -15.02
N TRP A 154 -18.10 7.59 -15.20
CA TRP A 154 -18.97 6.52 -14.72
C TRP A 154 -19.08 6.53 -13.18
N LEU A 155 -17.99 6.79 -12.46
CA LEU A 155 -18.01 6.97 -11.01
C LEU A 155 -18.84 8.18 -10.56
N VAL A 156 -18.77 9.32 -11.27
CA VAL A 156 -19.67 10.47 -11.03
C VAL A 156 -21.13 10.04 -11.20
N GLY A 157 -21.43 9.27 -12.25
CA GLY A 157 -22.77 8.73 -12.50
C GLY A 157 -23.26 7.83 -11.37
N LEU A 158 -22.42 6.90 -10.88
CA LEU A 158 -22.75 6.05 -9.74
C LEU A 158 -23.01 6.88 -8.47
N GLN A 159 -22.15 7.85 -8.18
CA GLN A 159 -22.28 8.69 -6.99
C GLN A 159 -23.59 9.48 -7.01
N ASN A 160 -23.96 10.07 -8.15
CA ASN A 160 -25.24 10.76 -8.30
C ASN A 160 -26.44 9.80 -8.17
N ALA A 161 -26.33 8.58 -8.72
CA ALA A 161 -27.40 7.59 -8.64
C ALA A 161 -27.60 7.06 -7.21
N LEU A 162 -26.53 6.94 -6.42
CA LEU A 162 -26.60 6.58 -5.00
C LEU A 162 -27.16 7.74 -4.17
N ASP A 163 -26.72 8.97 -4.43
CA ASP A 163 -27.19 10.17 -3.74
C ASP A 163 -28.71 10.37 -3.91
N TYR A 164 -29.22 10.13 -5.13
CA TYR A 164 -30.66 10.14 -5.41
C TYR A 164 -31.45 9.12 -4.57
N GLU A 165 -30.83 8.00 -4.17
CA GLU A 165 -31.42 6.96 -3.32
C GLU A 165 -31.16 7.22 -1.81
N GLY A 166 -30.54 8.35 -1.46
CA GLY A 166 -30.19 8.75 -0.09
C GLY A 166 -28.89 8.14 0.44
N PHE A 167 -28.02 7.64 -0.44
CA PHE A 167 -26.73 7.03 -0.08
C PHE A 167 -25.54 7.89 -0.52
N LEU A 168 -24.64 8.16 0.42
CA LEU A 168 -23.38 8.82 0.19
C LEU A 168 -22.34 7.81 -0.32
N LEU A 169 -21.58 8.20 -1.35
CA LEU A 169 -20.40 7.47 -1.81
C LEU A 169 -19.17 8.37 -1.72
N SER A 170 -18.11 7.90 -1.07
CA SER A 170 -16.78 8.49 -1.16
C SER A 170 -15.89 7.65 -2.06
N VAL A 171 -15.15 8.30 -2.96
CA VAL A 171 -14.14 7.63 -3.79
C VAL A 171 -12.74 8.14 -3.43
N PHE A 172 -11.94 7.27 -2.81
CA PHE A 172 -10.54 7.57 -2.50
C PHE A 172 -9.62 6.81 -3.45
N SER A 173 -8.70 7.52 -4.10
CA SER A 173 -7.77 6.91 -5.05
C SER A 173 -6.34 6.92 -4.53
N VAL A 174 -5.58 5.88 -4.85
CA VAL A 174 -4.19 5.73 -4.47
C VAL A 174 -3.40 5.36 -5.71
N GLY A 175 -2.24 5.99 -5.92
CA GLY A 175 -1.40 5.63 -7.06
C GLY A 175 -0.12 6.45 -7.17
N THR A 176 0.45 6.48 -8.38
CA THR A 176 1.74 7.13 -8.63
C THR A 176 1.62 8.66 -8.72
N HIS A 177 2.75 9.37 -8.82
CA HIS A 177 2.77 10.83 -9.07
C HIS A 177 1.99 11.24 -10.32
N GLN A 178 1.77 10.33 -11.28
CA GLN A 178 0.97 10.58 -12.48
C GLN A 178 -0.48 11.01 -12.17
N LEU A 179 -1.04 10.57 -11.04
CA LEU A 179 -2.36 11.02 -10.58
C LEU A 179 -2.42 12.53 -10.34
N GLY A 180 -1.34 13.14 -9.85
CA GLY A 180 -1.27 14.58 -9.66
C GLY A 180 -1.40 15.34 -10.98
N TYR A 181 -0.72 14.89 -12.03
CA TYR A 181 -0.84 15.50 -13.36
C TYR A 181 -2.21 15.28 -13.99
N GLN A 182 -2.87 14.13 -13.72
CA GLN A 182 -4.24 13.90 -14.17
C GLN A 182 -5.22 14.92 -13.59
N HIS A 183 -5.04 15.34 -12.33
CA HIS A 183 -5.85 16.39 -11.72
C HIS A 183 -5.73 17.73 -12.47
N GLU A 184 -4.51 18.20 -12.72
CA GLU A 184 -4.26 19.45 -13.45
C GLU A 184 -4.85 19.40 -14.87
N TYR A 185 -4.73 18.26 -15.53
CA TYR A 185 -5.31 18.03 -16.85
C TYR A 185 -6.84 18.05 -16.83
N LEU A 186 -7.49 17.39 -15.86
CA LEU A 186 -8.95 17.34 -15.76
C LEU A 186 -9.55 18.70 -15.41
N ALA A 187 -8.89 19.46 -14.54
CA ALA A 187 -9.29 20.81 -14.17
C ALA A 187 -9.26 21.77 -15.38
N SER A 188 -8.24 21.64 -16.23
CA SER A 188 -8.03 22.53 -17.39
C SER A 188 -8.83 22.16 -18.66
N THR A 189 -9.30 20.92 -18.79
CA THR A 189 -9.96 20.42 -20.03
C THR A 189 -11.49 20.39 -19.99
N GLY A 190 -12.13 21.18 -19.13
CA GLY A 190 -13.60 21.24 -19.02
C GLY A 190 -14.24 20.09 -18.24
N ASN A 191 -13.44 19.26 -17.57
CA ASN A 191 -13.91 18.22 -16.64
C ASN A 191 -13.70 18.62 -15.18
N ALA A 192 -13.66 19.94 -14.90
CA ALA A 192 -13.45 20.50 -13.57
C ALA A 192 -14.44 19.97 -12.51
N HIS A 193 -15.66 19.60 -12.91
CA HIS A 193 -16.63 18.98 -12.01
C HIS A 193 -16.19 17.59 -11.50
N VAL A 194 -15.45 16.81 -12.31
CA VAL A 194 -14.86 15.53 -11.90
C VAL A 194 -13.71 15.78 -10.92
N ALA A 195 -12.82 16.69 -11.29
CA ALA A 195 -11.66 17.06 -10.48
C ALA A 195 -12.08 17.64 -9.12
N ALA A 196 -13.02 18.58 -9.09
CA ALA A 196 -13.55 19.16 -7.85
C ALA A 196 -14.18 18.10 -6.92
N ARG A 197 -14.67 16.99 -7.47
CA ARG A 197 -15.36 15.96 -6.71
C ARG A 197 -14.42 14.89 -6.15
N PHE A 198 -13.48 14.41 -6.96
CA PHE A 198 -12.59 13.30 -6.58
C PHE A 198 -11.16 13.74 -6.25
N MET A 199 -10.77 14.96 -6.58
CA MET A 199 -9.37 15.40 -6.55
C MET A 199 -9.14 16.72 -5.79
N ALA A 200 -10.19 17.31 -5.20
CA ALA A 200 -10.04 18.51 -4.36
C ALA A 200 -9.26 18.25 -3.07
N ALA A 201 -9.32 17.03 -2.55
CA ALA A 201 -8.54 16.58 -1.41
C ALA A 201 -7.37 15.73 -1.89
N HIS A 202 -6.17 15.98 -1.38
CA HIS A 202 -5.01 15.17 -1.71
C HIS A 202 -4.01 15.09 -0.56
N ALA A 203 -3.24 14.01 -0.55
CA ALA A 203 -2.11 13.83 0.34
C ALA A 203 -0.97 13.09 -0.38
N ARG A 204 0.25 13.27 0.12
CA ARG A 204 1.42 12.61 -0.43
C ARG A 204 1.80 11.42 0.43
N PHE A 205 1.96 10.25 -0.18
CA PHE A 205 2.64 9.11 0.44
C PHE A 205 4.14 9.23 0.18
N HIS A 206 4.93 9.40 1.24
CA HIS A 206 6.38 9.52 1.15
C HIS A 206 7.11 8.22 1.50
N GLY A 207 8.39 8.14 1.15
CA GLY A 207 9.30 7.10 1.63
C GLY A 207 9.80 7.38 3.05
N ILE A 208 10.75 6.58 3.54
CA ILE A 208 11.35 6.79 4.87
C ILE A 208 12.30 7.99 4.82
N GLN A 209 12.07 9.00 5.66
CA GLN A 209 12.72 10.31 5.59
C GLN A 209 13.71 10.60 6.72
N THR A 210 13.62 9.86 7.83
CA THR A 210 14.48 10.06 9.00
C THR A 210 15.08 8.76 9.50
N VAL A 211 16.18 8.88 10.25
CA VAL A 211 16.77 7.72 10.94
C VAL A 211 15.81 7.12 11.96
N GLY A 212 14.98 7.94 12.62
CA GLY A 212 13.98 7.47 13.57
C GLY A 212 12.85 6.69 12.91
N GLU A 213 12.37 7.10 11.74
CA GLU A 213 11.43 6.29 10.95
C GLU A 213 12.07 4.97 10.50
N LEU A 214 13.35 4.98 10.11
CA LEU A 214 14.06 3.74 9.77
C LEU A 214 14.18 2.83 11.00
N GLU A 215 14.53 3.37 12.16
CA GLU A 215 14.58 2.64 13.43
C GLU A 215 13.23 1.99 13.76
N TYR A 216 12.14 2.74 13.64
CA TYR A 216 10.78 2.21 13.81
C TYR A 216 10.50 1.04 12.86
N VAL A 217 10.86 1.19 11.57
CA VAL A 217 10.71 0.11 10.59
C VAL A 217 11.51 -1.13 10.98
N LEU A 218 12.75 -0.97 11.45
CA LEU A 218 13.60 -2.08 11.88
C LEU A 218 13.05 -2.75 13.13
N ASN A 219 12.49 -1.98 14.08
CA ASN A 219 11.80 -2.51 15.24
C ASN A 219 10.65 -3.44 14.86
N GLY A 220 9.95 -3.15 13.75
CA GLY A 220 8.90 -4.04 13.25
C GLY A 220 9.40 -5.45 12.87
N TYR A 221 10.67 -5.61 12.50
CA TYR A 221 11.28 -6.94 12.31
C TYR A 221 11.76 -7.55 13.63
N ASP A 222 12.11 -6.71 14.60
CA ASP A 222 12.63 -7.11 15.90
C ASP A 222 11.54 -7.60 16.85
N GLU A 223 10.36 -6.95 16.88
CA GLU A 223 9.34 -7.17 17.93
C GLU A 223 7.91 -7.31 17.37
N ASP A 224 7.49 -6.49 16.39
CA ASP A 224 6.07 -6.41 15.97
C ASP A 224 5.68 -7.42 14.88
N SER A 225 6.65 -8.16 14.35
CA SER A 225 6.42 -9.22 13.37
C SER A 225 6.27 -10.57 14.06
N GLU A 226 5.72 -11.55 13.36
CA GLU A 226 5.48 -12.85 13.98
C GLU A 226 5.44 -13.97 12.94
N TRP A 227 6.10 -15.08 13.24
CA TRP A 227 5.94 -16.33 12.50
C TRP A 227 6.15 -17.57 13.38
N PRO A 228 5.28 -18.60 13.29
CA PRO A 228 3.93 -18.54 12.71
C PRO A 228 3.05 -17.50 13.41
N ALA A 229 1.94 -17.08 12.79
CA ALA A 229 1.01 -16.17 13.44
C ALA A 229 0.51 -16.73 14.79
N GLY A 230 0.50 -15.91 15.84
CA GLY A 230 0.19 -16.25 17.23
C GLY A 230 1.32 -16.90 18.04
N SER A 231 2.55 -17.00 17.52
CA SER A 231 3.69 -17.62 18.22
C SER A 231 4.46 -16.73 19.21
N GLY A 232 4.36 -15.41 19.11
CA GLY A 232 5.20 -14.41 19.77
C GLY A 232 6.66 -14.40 19.29
N ILE A 233 6.96 -15.05 18.15
CA ILE A 233 8.33 -15.15 17.61
C ILE A 233 8.49 -14.16 16.47
N SER A 234 9.23 -13.08 16.74
CA SER A 234 9.55 -12.07 15.74
C SER A 234 10.43 -12.58 14.62
N PHE A 235 10.47 -11.86 13.50
CA PHE A 235 11.30 -12.24 12.37
C PHE A 235 12.79 -12.27 12.74
N LEU A 236 13.30 -11.30 13.50
CA LEU A 236 14.68 -11.38 13.97
C LEU A 236 14.90 -12.64 14.83
N LYS A 237 14.02 -12.89 15.81
CA LYS A 237 14.15 -14.07 16.68
C LYS A 237 14.08 -15.39 15.91
N TYR A 238 13.25 -15.46 14.87
CA TYR A 238 13.13 -16.66 14.04
C TYR A 238 14.40 -16.91 13.22
N PHE A 239 14.97 -15.88 12.60
CA PHE A 239 16.12 -16.01 11.69
C PHE A 239 17.48 -15.98 12.40
N SER A 240 17.58 -15.33 13.56
CA SER A 240 18.79 -15.32 14.39
C SER A 240 18.45 -15.35 15.89
N PRO A 241 18.01 -16.51 16.41
CA PRO A 241 17.61 -16.62 17.82
C PRO A 241 18.76 -16.29 18.78
N ARG A 242 20.00 -16.70 18.45
CA ARG A 242 21.16 -16.45 19.30
C ARG A 242 21.49 -14.96 19.44
N ASP A 243 21.39 -14.20 18.35
CA ASP A 243 21.64 -12.76 18.41
C ASP A 243 20.51 -12.05 19.14
N PHE A 244 19.26 -12.45 18.88
CA PHE A 244 18.09 -11.92 19.58
C PHE A 244 18.19 -12.14 21.10
N ASP A 245 18.54 -13.35 21.54
CA ASP A 245 18.72 -13.72 22.95
C ASP A 245 19.94 -13.02 23.59
N ALA A 246 20.91 -12.58 22.78
CA ALA A 246 22.04 -11.75 23.19
C ALA A 246 21.70 -10.24 23.19
N ASP A 247 20.41 -9.89 23.18
CA ASP A 247 19.88 -8.52 23.18
C ASP A 247 20.33 -7.66 21.98
N ARG A 248 20.65 -8.31 20.86
CA ARG A 248 20.93 -7.62 19.60
C ARG A 248 19.61 -7.32 18.90
N ARG A 249 19.52 -6.13 18.29
CA ARG A 249 18.32 -5.62 17.61
C ARG A 249 18.72 -4.92 16.32
N LEU A 250 17.93 -5.09 15.26
CA LEU A 250 18.13 -4.40 13.98
C LEU A 250 17.96 -2.89 14.16
N ALA A 251 17.01 -2.45 14.99
CA ALA A 251 16.77 -1.05 15.32
C ALA A 251 18.06 -0.32 15.77
N ASN A 252 18.89 -0.97 16.59
CA ASN A 252 20.18 -0.43 17.05
C ASN A 252 21.20 -0.17 15.93
N ARG A 253 20.95 -0.67 14.71
CA ARG A 253 21.78 -0.48 13.52
C ARG A 253 21.21 0.56 12.55
N ALA A 254 20.08 1.20 12.86
CA ALA A 254 19.43 2.20 12.03
C ALA A 254 20.37 3.33 11.61
N GLY A 255 21.23 3.82 12.51
CA GLY A 255 22.20 4.87 12.19
C GLY A 255 23.23 4.47 11.11
N LEU A 256 23.78 3.25 11.18
CA LEU A 256 24.71 2.74 10.17
C LEU A 256 24.00 2.52 8.83
N PHE A 257 22.79 1.96 8.89
CA PHE A 257 21.99 1.71 7.70
C PHE A 257 21.57 3.01 7.00
N TRP A 258 21.13 4.01 7.77
CA TRP A 258 20.81 5.34 7.28
C TRP A 258 22.01 6.00 6.58
N LYS A 259 23.19 5.91 7.20
CA LYS A 259 24.44 6.42 6.61
C LYS A 259 24.72 5.75 5.25
N ALA A 260 24.53 4.44 5.15
CA ALA A 260 24.77 3.70 3.91
C ALA A 260 23.76 4.07 2.80
N LEU A 261 22.48 4.28 3.16
CA LEU A 261 21.46 4.79 2.23
C LEU A 261 21.81 6.18 1.71
N LEU A 262 22.25 7.08 2.59
CA LEU A 262 22.68 8.43 2.21
C LEU A 262 23.90 8.42 1.27
N GLU A 263 24.88 7.56 1.51
CA GLU A 263 26.07 7.46 0.66
C GLU A 263 25.73 7.05 -0.78
N LEU A 264 24.77 6.14 -0.94
CA LEU A 264 24.34 5.66 -2.26
C LEU A 264 23.22 6.52 -2.89
N SER A 265 22.75 7.54 -2.17
CA SER A 265 21.64 8.41 -2.60
C SER A 265 22.12 9.48 -3.60
N PRO A 266 21.60 9.50 -4.84
CA PRO A 266 21.93 10.54 -5.79
C PRO A 266 21.41 11.90 -5.31
N LYS A 267 22.22 12.95 -5.46
CA LYS A 267 21.89 14.34 -5.07
C LYS A 267 21.56 14.51 -3.56
N LYS A 268 21.98 13.58 -2.70
CA LYS A 268 21.71 13.61 -1.24
C LYS A 268 20.23 13.78 -0.91
N ARG A 269 19.35 13.07 -1.62
CA ARG A 269 17.94 12.98 -1.24
C ARG A 269 17.78 12.10 -0.01
N ASN A 270 16.93 12.52 0.91
CA ASN A 270 16.71 11.87 2.20
C ASN A 270 15.29 11.28 2.28
N GLU A 271 14.86 10.57 1.24
CA GLU A 271 13.57 9.89 1.21
C GLU A 271 13.74 8.56 0.50
N PHE A 272 13.59 7.46 1.23
CA PHE A 272 13.99 6.13 0.76
C PHE A 272 12.81 5.19 0.56
N PRO A 273 12.72 4.50 -0.60
CA PRO A 273 11.66 3.52 -0.83
C PRO A 273 11.80 2.31 0.09
N MET A 274 10.69 1.94 0.74
CA MET A 274 10.62 0.80 1.66
C MET A 274 11.09 -0.51 1.03
N GLN A 275 10.92 -0.72 -0.28
CA GLN A 275 11.38 -1.94 -0.95
C GLN A 275 12.89 -2.20 -0.80
N HIS A 276 13.73 -1.16 -0.85
CA HIS A 276 15.18 -1.34 -0.73
C HIS A 276 15.56 -1.67 0.71
N ILE A 277 14.91 -1.00 1.67
CA ILE A 277 15.08 -1.27 3.10
C ILE A 277 14.72 -2.73 3.39
N ALA A 278 13.53 -3.17 2.98
CA ALA A 278 13.07 -4.54 3.14
C ALA A 278 14.03 -5.56 2.52
N ARG A 279 14.48 -5.36 1.28
CA ARG A 279 15.40 -6.29 0.60
C ARG A 279 16.76 -6.40 1.28
N THR A 280 17.28 -5.29 1.81
CA THR A 280 18.54 -5.29 2.56
C THR A 280 18.40 -6.05 3.87
N ILE A 281 17.32 -5.83 4.62
CA ILE A 281 17.05 -6.56 5.87
C ILE A 281 16.78 -8.04 5.61
N GLU A 282 16.01 -8.38 4.59
CA GLU A 282 15.82 -9.78 4.18
C GLU A 282 17.18 -10.44 3.90
N ALA A 283 18.05 -9.80 3.13
CA ALA A 283 19.38 -10.33 2.84
C ALA A 283 20.23 -10.50 4.11
N ALA A 284 20.16 -9.56 5.07
CA ALA A 284 20.83 -9.67 6.34
C ALA A 284 20.29 -10.84 7.18
N LEU A 285 18.98 -10.96 7.35
CA LEU A 285 18.33 -12.06 8.09
C LEU A 285 18.69 -13.42 7.51
N PHE A 286 18.66 -13.58 6.18
CA PHE A 286 19.10 -14.83 5.56
C PHE A 286 20.58 -15.13 5.77
N ARG A 287 21.45 -14.12 5.81
CA ARG A 287 22.88 -14.32 6.11
C ARG A 287 23.10 -14.73 7.57
N LEU A 288 22.37 -14.14 8.51
CA LEU A 288 22.40 -14.52 9.92
C LEU A 288 21.90 -15.96 10.11
N ALA A 289 20.80 -16.33 9.45
CA ALA A 289 20.28 -17.71 9.47
C ALA A 289 21.28 -18.73 8.89
N ASN A 290 22.16 -18.30 7.98
CA ASN A 290 23.26 -19.13 7.45
C ASN A 290 24.52 -19.12 8.36
N GLY A 291 24.42 -18.63 9.60
CA GLY A 291 25.53 -18.60 10.56
C GLY A 291 26.48 -17.41 10.40
N GLY A 292 26.09 -16.36 9.65
CA GLY A 292 26.87 -15.13 9.56
C GLY A 292 27.01 -14.42 10.90
N ASN A 293 28.17 -13.83 11.15
CA ASN A 293 28.40 -13.04 12.37
C ASN A 293 27.62 -11.72 12.30
N TRP A 294 26.89 -11.38 13.36
CA TRP A 294 26.10 -10.13 13.45
C TRP A 294 26.88 -8.86 13.12
N ASP A 295 28.06 -8.68 13.72
CA ASP A 295 28.83 -7.44 13.59
C ASP A 295 29.39 -7.29 12.16
N GLU A 296 29.62 -8.40 11.46
CA GLU A 296 29.98 -8.40 10.05
C GLU A 296 28.77 -8.21 9.13
N VAL A 297 27.65 -8.90 9.39
CA VAL A 297 26.45 -8.83 8.55
C VAL A 297 25.78 -7.46 8.64
N MET A 298 25.75 -6.86 9.83
CA MET A 298 25.17 -5.55 10.11
C MET A 298 26.22 -4.42 10.14
N SER A 299 27.43 -4.68 9.63
CA SER A 299 28.45 -3.64 9.47
C SER A 299 28.03 -2.60 8.44
N TYR A 300 28.66 -1.42 8.50
CA TYR A 300 28.46 -0.37 7.53
C TYR A 300 28.73 -0.85 6.10
N GLU A 301 29.86 -1.52 5.89
CA GLU A 301 30.33 -2.00 4.60
C GLU A 301 29.38 -3.05 4.02
N SER A 302 28.90 -3.97 4.87
CA SER A 302 27.96 -5.01 4.49
C SER A 302 26.59 -4.45 4.10
N LEU A 303 26.08 -3.46 4.85
CA LEU A 303 24.83 -2.78 4.53
C LEU A 303 24.95 -2.00 3.22
N LEU A 304 26.04 -1.25 3.04
CA LEU A 304 26.33 -0.52 1.80
C LEU A 304 26.38 -1.46 0.59
N GLU A 305 27.09 -2.58 0.72
CA GLU A 305 27.15 -3.59 -0.34
C GLU A 305 25.76 -4.17 -0.62
N SER A 306 25.00 -4.53 0.42
CA SER A 306 23.65 -5.08 0.27
C SER A 306 22.71 -4.12 -0.46
N ILE A 307 22.70 -2.84 -0.09
CA ILE A 307 21.88 -1.81 -0.75
C ILE A 307 22.27 -1.68 -2.23
N SER A 308 23.57 -1.63 -2.55
CA SER A 308 24.03 -1.47 -3.93
C SER A 308 23.55 -2.60 -4.85
N ARG A 309 23.44 -3.83 -4.33
CA ARG A 309 22.90 -5.00 -5.04
C ARG A 309 21.38 -4.95 -5.28
N THR A 310 20.66 -3.99 -4.70
CA THR A 310 19.20 -3.84 -4.89
C THR A 310 18.81 -2.92 -6.05
N ASN A 311 19.77 -2.45 -6.86
CA ASN A 311 19.59 -1.38 -7.88
C ASN A 311 19.08 -0.06 -7.28
N PHE A 312 19.44 0.22 -6.02
CA PHE A 312 18.97 1.38 -5.25
C PHE A 312 19.27 2.70 -5.95
N SER A 313 20.52 2.95 -6.36
CA SER A 313 20.92 4.24 -6.95
C SER A 313 20.20 4.54 -8.26
N ASP A 314 19.96 3.52 -9.10
CA ASP A 314 19.21 3.68 -10.35
C ASP A 314 17.73 3.98 -10.09
N HIS A 315 17.12 3.27 -9.15
CA HIS A 315 15.75 3.56 -8.76
C HIS A 315 15.60 4.98 -8.21
N MET A 316 16.52 5.41 -7.36
CA MET A 316 16.54 6.78 -6.82
C MET A 316 16.73 7.83 -7.91
N ARG A 317 17.54 7.57 -8.95
CA ARG A 317 17.67 8.46 -10.12
C ARG A 317 16.35 8.60 -10.88
N ILE A 318 15.63 7.50 -11.10
CA ILE A 318 14.33 7.49 -11.79
C ILE A 318 13.30 8.31 -11.02
N ILE A 319 13.18 8.09 -9.70
CA ILE A 319 12.30 8.90 -8.84
C ILE A 319 12.73 10.37 -8.88
N ALA A 320 14.04 10.64 -8.96
CA ALA A 320 14.55 11.99 -9.04
C ALA A 320 14.29 12.74 -10.34
N SER A 321 14.06 12.03 -11.44
CA SER A 321 13.62 12.61 -12.71
C SER A 321 12.09 12.76 -12.83
N ALA A 322 11.32 12.07 -11.98
CA ALA A 322 9.86 12.08 -12.03
C ALA A 322 9.21 13.16 -11.14
N ASN A 323 10.00 13.85 -10.31
CA ASN A 323 9.62 15.03 -9.53
C ASN A 323 10.30 16.27 -10.11
#